data_AF-A0AAT9R0M9-F1
#
_entry.id   AF-A0AAT9R0M9-F1
#
_cell.length_a   1.000
_cell.length_b   1.000
_cell.length_c   1.000
_cell.angle_alpha   90.00
_cell.angle_beta   90.00
_cell.angle_gamma   90.00
#
_symmetry.space_group_name_H-M   'P 1'
#
loop_
_entity.id
_entity.type
_entity.pdbx_description
1 polymer ?
#
loop_
_entity_poly.entity_id
_entity_poly.type
_entity_poly.pdbx_seq_one_letter_code
_entity_poly.pdbx_strand_id
1 'polypeptide(L)'
;MGVYISRHRTDATPKRASESDAEFFERIAGPFWDQVRDVINEWWSHLPPDAQPGLRSRLRDRNSDANVFSALWELYVHEMLLGSGCTVEIEQQIGTGGKYPDFLVTRGDEHFVVEAIWTAENLGATGSSSLPPQVVDAIDCVPSPNFYVAYKVDSVGSTTPQQRRLKNELTRWLASLDPDQVTAEYEQKVPLPRHTWQEAGWRLSFEAIPRSPGRRGEPTSRTIGFHPSVWVADDSDRVLKAVRKKGRKYGDLALPFIVAVGNSAVFPEDEDTESALYGTSVEYAHHTGSTFGRNTDGYWTAAQYQAHSRVSGVLTVDNPAPWTWAKKVPVLWQSPAPDSLPAPVLPTWETAKLVDIRIERQPATRPIHTSLSLPEHWPIGDAFPRRRPSTES
;
A
#
# COMPACT_ATOMS: atom_id res chain seq x y z
N MET A 1 -18.99 -13.58 18.11
CA MET A 1 -19.19 -12.49 17.12
C MET A 1 -17.82 -12.22 16.50
N GLY A 2 -17.71 -11.92 15.21
CA GLY A 2 -16.41 -11.69 14.54
C GLY A 2 -16.56 -10.79 13.32
N VAL A 3 -15.45 -10.28 12.78
CA VAL A 3 -15.43 -9.50 11.54
C VAL A 3 -15.89 -10.36 10.39
N TYR A 4 -15.23 -11.52 10.19
CA TYR A 4 -15.58 -12.52 9.20
C TYR A 4 -16.14 -13.76 9.88
N ILE A 5 -17.37 -14.16 9.52
CA ILE A 5 -18.00 -15.34 10.10
C ILE A 5 -17.42 -16.59 9.43
N SER A 6 -17.18 -17.63 10.23
CA SER A 6 -16.80 -18.95 9.72
C SER A 6 -17.92 -19.51 8.86
N ARG A 7 -17.59 -19.81 7.59
CA ARG A 7 -18.51 -20.40 6.61
C ARG A 7 -17.72 -21.03 5.49
N HIS A 8 -18.32 -22.00 4.82
CA HIS A 8 -17.75 -22.61 3.63
C HIS A 8 -17.81 -21.63 2.44
N ARG A 9 -16.64 -21.21 1.95
CA ARG A 9 -16.46 -20.35 0.78
C ARG A 9 -15.96 -21.19 -0.39
N THR A 10 -16.52 -21.01 -1.57
CA THR A 10 -16.19 -21.81 -2.77
C THR A 10 -15.51 -21.02 -3.88
N ASP A 11 -15.61 -19.69 -3.84
CA ASP A 11 -15.10 -18.83 -4.90
C ASP A 11 -13.64 -18.44 -4.62
N ALA A 12 -12.70 -19.10 -5.30
CA ALA A 12 -11.27 -18.86 -5.20
C ALA A 12 -10.73 -17.84 -6.24
N THR A 13 -11.60 -17.15 -6.97
CA THR A 13 -11.18 -16.24 -8.03
C THR A 13 -10.65 -14.91 -7.49
N PRO A 14 -9.63 -14.30 -8.13
CA PRO A 14 -9.11 -13.00 -7.71
C PRO A 14 -10.17 -11.89 -7.62
N LYS A 15 -9.87 -10.82 -6.87
CA LYS A 15 -10.71 -9.62 -6.75
C LYS A 15 -11.04 -9.05 -8.14
N ARG A 16 -12.31 -8.72 -8.35
CA ARG A 16 -12.78 -7.98 -9.53
C ARG A 16 -12.61 -6.48 -9.30
N ALA A 17 -12.36 -5.69 -10.34
CA ALA A 17 -12.32 -4.24 -10.27
C ALA A 17 -13.66 -3.65 -9.80
N SER A 18 -14.80 -4.25 -10.16
CA SER A 18 -16.12 -3.83 -9.69
C SER A 18 -16.47 -4.27 -8.26
N GLU A 19 -15.61 -5.06 -7.63
CA GLU A 19 -15.85 -5.62 -6.31
C GLU A 19 -15.09 -4.83 -5.26
N SER A 20 -15.77 -4.49 -4.16
CA SER A 20 -15.11 -3.85 -3.01
C SER A 20 -14.16 -4.81 -2.30
N ASP A 21 -13.15 -4.30 -1.59
CA ASP A 21 -12.27 -5.13 -0.76
C ASP A 21 -13.06 -5.87 0.32
N ALA A 22 -14.07 -5.22 0.92
CA ALA A 22 -14.95 -5.85 1.89
C ALA A 22 -15.67 -7.08 1.31
N GLU A 23 -16.18 -6.99 0.07
CA GLU A 23 -16.82 -8.13 -0.61
C GLU A 23 -15.81 -9.21 -1.00
N PHE A 24 -14.63 -8.82 -1.47
CA PHE A 24 -13.56 -9.74 -1.79
C PHE A 24 -13.15 -10.57 -0.57
N PHE A 25 -12.77 -9.94 0.54
CA PHE A 25 -12.39 -10.64 1.77
C PHE A 25 -13.52 -11.53 2.32
N GLU A 26 -14.77 -11.09 2.15
CA GLU A 26 -15.95 -11.82 2.59
C GLU A 26 -16.22 -13.07 1.73
N ARG A 27 -15.94 -13.05 0.41
CA ARG A 27 -16.21 -14.19 -0.49
C ARG A 27 -15.02 -15.13 -0.71
N ILE A 28 -13.78 -14.63 -0.71
CA ILE A 28 -12.64 -15.34 -1.27
C ILE A 28 -12.34 -16.64 -0.53
N ALA A 29 -12.28 -17.75 -1.25
CA ALA A 29 -11.97 -19.07 -0.74
C ALA A 29 -10.47 -19.39 -0.82
N GLY A 30 -9.99 -20.21 0.10
CA GLY A 30 -8.66 -20.80 0.06
C GLY A 30 -7.92 -20.67 1.40
N PRO A 31 -7.06 -21.64 1.73
CA PRO A 31 -6.38 -21.71 3.04
C PRO A 31 -5.48 -20.50 3.32
N PHE A 32 -4.95 -19.86 2.28
CA PHE A 32 -4.22 -18.60 2.40
C PHE A 32 -5.10 -17.48 2.96
N TRP A 33 -6.31 -17.34 2.42
CA TRP A 33 -7.24 -16.28 2.79
C TRP A 33 -7.99 -16.59 4.09
N ASP A 34 -8.13 -17.86 4.45
CA ASP A 34 -8.62 -18.27 5.77
C ASP A 34 -7.68 -17.78 6.87
N GLN A 35 -6.36 -18.01 6.73
CA GLN A 35 -5.36 -17.46 7.67
C GLN A 35 -5.47 -15.94 7.83
N VAL A 36 -5.63 -15.21 6.72
CA VAL A 36 -5.77 -13.75 6.75
C VAL A 36 -7.01 -13.32 7.55
N ARG A 37 -8.17 -13.96 7.32
CA ARG A 37 -9.39 -13.64 8.05
C ARG A 37 -9.33 -14.02 9.51
N ASP A 38 -8.70 -15.15 9.82
CA ASP A 38 -8.56 -15.64 11.19
C ASP A 38 -7.70 -14.69 12.02
N VAL A 39 -6.56 -14.22 11.47
CA VAL A 39 -5.71 -13.21 12.11
C VAL A 39 -6.47 -11.88 12.29
N ILE A 40 -7.23 -11.42 11.29
CA ILE A 40 -8.03 -10.19 11.44
C ILE A 40 -9.09 -10.35 12.56
N ASN A 41 -9.74 -11.51 12.65
CA ASN A 41 -10.72 -11.80 13.70
C ASN A 41 -10.08 -11.85 15.09
N GLU A 42 -8.91 -12.49 15.20
CA GLU A 42 -8.13 -12.60 16.43
C GLU A 42 -7.71 -11.21 16.92
N TRP A 43 -7.02 -10.45 16.07
CA TRP A 43 -6.58 -9.09 16.37
C TRP A 43 -7.74 -8.15 16.71
N TRP A 44 -8.86 -8.25 15.98
CA TRP A 44 -10.08 -7.49 16.31
C TRP A 44 -10.62 -7.83 17.70
N SER A 45 -10.46 -9.08 18.16
CA SER A 45 -10.93 -9.49 19.48
C SER A 45 -10.10 -8.92 20.64
N HIS A 46 -8.87 -8.47 20.38
CA HIS A 46 -8.00 -7.83 21.37
C HIS A 46 -8.38 -6.37 21.64
N LEU A 47 -9.19 -5.76 20.76
CA LEU A 47 -9.66 -4.39 20.94
C LEU A 47 -10.63 -4.28 22.12
N PRO A 48 -10.68 -3.11 22.80
CA PRO A 48 -11.70 -2.84 23.80
C PRO A 48 -13.12 -3.05 23.23
N PRO A 49 -14.07 -3.62 24.02
CA PRO A 49 -15.42 -3.92 23.55
C PRO A 49 -16.15 -2.72 22.91
N ASP A 50 -15.90 -1.50 23.38
CA ASP A 50 -16.55 -0.28 22.87
C ASP A 50 -16.00 0.15 21.50
N ALA A 51 -14.73 -0.14 21.19
CA ALA A 51 -14.09 0.17 19.92
C ALA A 51 -14.40 -0.87 18.81
N GLN A 52 -14.73 -2.10 19.21
CA GLN A 52 -14.96 -3.22 18.29
C GLN A 52 -16.04 -2.97 17.23
N PRO A 53 -17.23 -2.40 17.54
CA PRO A 53 -18.26 -2.15 16.54
C PRO A 53 -17.83 -1.15 15.46
N GLY A 54 -17.11 -0.08 15.85
CA GLY A 54 -16.64 0.96 14.95
C GLY A 54 -15.62 0.44 13.95
N LEU A 55 -14.61 -0.30 14.42
CA LEU A 55 -13.62 -0.91 13.52
C LEU A 55 -14.25 -1.97 12.63
N ARG A 56 -15.12 -2.83 13.18
CA ARG A 56 -15.82 -3.88 12.40
C ARG A 56 -16.66 -3.31 11.27
N SER A 57 -17.33 -2.18 11.50
CA SER A 57 -18.10 -1.49 10.47
C SER A 57 -17.21 -1.06 9.30
N ARG A 58 -16.05 -0.43 9.60
CA ARG A 58 -15.09 0.02 8.59
C ARG A 58 -14.43 -1.12 7.82
N LEU A 59 -14.07 -2.21 8.50
CA LEU A 59 -13.53 -3.42 7.85
C LEU A 59 -14.52 -4.08 6.88
N ARG A 60 -15.82 -3.77 6.99
CA ARG A 60 -16.89 -4.32 6.15
C ARG A 60 -17.52 -3.25 5.24
N ASP A 61 -16.89 -2.09 5.11
CA ASP A 61 -17.40 -1.00 4.28
C ASP A 61 -17.28 -1.35 2.79
N ARG A 62 -18.43 -1.55 2.13
CA ARG A 62 -18.50 -1.88 0.70
C ARG A 62 -18.43 -0.65 -0.20
N ASN A 63 -18.48 0.55 0.37
CA ASN A 63 -18.52 1.80 -0.39
C ASN A 63 -17.16 2.50 -0.42
N SER A 64 -16.19 2.07 0.40
CA SER A 64 -14.89 2.72 0.52
C SER A 64 -13.79 1.72 0.86
N ASP A 65 -13.05 1.29 -0.16
CA ASP A 65 -11.85 0.46 0.01
C ASP A 65 -10.80 1.18 0.87
N ALA A 66 -10.73 2.52 0.79
CA ALA A 66 -9.87 3.33 1.66
C ALA A 66 -10.24 3.19 3.15
N ASN A 67 -11.53 3.07 3.50
CA ASN A 67 -11.95 2.83 4.89
C ASN A 67 -11.54 1.45 5.37
N VAL A 68 -11.66 0.42 4.51
CA VAL A 68 -11.25 -0.95 4.82
C VAL A 68 -9.75 -0.99 5.12
N PHE A 69 -8.91 -0.44 4.23
CA PHE A 69 -7.46 -0.43 4.43
C PHE A 69 -7.01 0.50 5.57
N SER A 70 -7.70 1.62 5.83
CA SER A 70 -7.43 2.44 7.01
C SER A 70 -7.67 1.65 8.30
N ALA A 71 -8.76 0.89 8.38
CA ALA A 71 -9.05 0.05 9.54
C ALA A 71 -8.07 -1.12 9.68
N LEU A 72 -7.65 -1.74 8.58
CA LEU A 72 -6.60 -2.77 8.59
C LEU A 72 -5.25 -2.21 9.04
N TRP A 73 -4.91 -0.98 8.61
CA TRP A 73 -3.69 -0.30 9.04
C TRP A 73 -3.70 0.01 10.53
N GLU A 74 -4.79 0.56 11.05
CA GLU A 74 -4.97 0.79 12.49
C GLU A 74 -4.84 -0.53 13.28
N LEU A 75 -5.45 -1.61 12.80
CA LEU A 75 -5.38 -2.92 13.45
C LEU A 75 -3.94 -3.47 13.46
N TYR A 76 -3.21 -3.33 12.36
CA TYR A 76 -1.79 -3.72 12.29
C TYR A 76 -0.93 -2.93 13.29
N VAL A 77 -1.11 -1.61 13.37
CA VAL A 77 -0.35 -0.75 14.29
C VAL A 77 -0.66 -1.13 15.74
N HIS A 78 -1.94 -1.34 16.07
CA HIS A 78 -2.38 -1.77 17.39
C HIS A 78 -1.65 -3.06 17.84
N GLU A 79 -1.69 -4.09 17.00
CA GLU A 79 -1.14 -5.41 17.36
C GLU A 79 0.39 -5.42 17.39
N MET A 80 1.02 -4.71 16.46
CA MET A 80 2.47 -4.51 16.48
C MET A 80 2.93 -3.83 17.78
N LEU A 81 2.19 -2.83 18.27
CA LEU A 81 2.50 -2.15 19.53
C LEU A 81 2.30 -3.09 20.73
N LEU A 82 1.16 -3.81 20.79
CA LEU A 82 0.87 -4.78 21.85
C LEU A 82 1.95 -5.87 21.93
N GLY A 83 2.27 -6.53 20.82
CA GLY A 83 3.27 -7.59 20.80
C GLY A 83 4.71 -7.10 20.94
N SER A 84 4.94 -5.79 20.89
CA SER A 84 6.21 -5.16 21.31
C SER A 84 6.29 -4.92 22.82
N GLY A 85 5.30 -5.40 23.59
CA GLY A 85 5.23 -5.25 25.05
C GLY A 85 4.70 -3.90 25.51
N CYS A 86 3.96 -3.18 24.65
CA CYS A 86 3.32 -1.93 25.02
C CYS A 86 1.89 -2.17 25.52
N THR A 87 1.38 -1.26 26.34
CA THR A 87 -0.06 -1.11 26.59
C THR A 87 -0.61 -0.04 25.65
N VAL A 88 -1.72 -0.34 24.99
CA VAL A 88 -2.35 0.55 24.01
C VAL A 88 -3.75 0.91 24.48
N GLU A 89 -4.01 2.20 24.61
CA GLU A 89 -5.34 2.72 24.92
C GLU A 89 -5.92 3.45 23.70
N ILE A 90 -7.15 3.12 23.35
CA ILE A 90 -7.91 3.67 22.22
C ILE A 90 -8.98 4.61 22.79
N GLU A 91 -9.32 5.68 22.05
CA GLU A 91 -10.37 6.64 22.44
C GLU A 91 -10.11 7.35 23.79
N GLN A 92 -8.84 7.42 24.24
CA GLN A 92 -8.48 8.18 25.43
C GLN A 92 -8.28 9.65 25.13
N GLN A 93 -8.82 10.52 25.97
CA GLN A 93 -8.61 11.95 25.84
C GLN A 93 -7.20 12.32 26.34
N ILE A 94 -6.48 13.15 25.57
CA ILE A 94 -5.23 13.76 26.03
C ILE A 94 -5.38 15.28 26.18
N GLY A 95 -4.78 15.81 27.24
CA GLY A 95 -4.81 17.24 27.57
C GLY A 95 -6.21 17.79 27.84
N THR A 96 -6.31 19.11 27.90
CA THR A 96 -7.56 19.84 28.23
C THR A 96 -8.45 20.11 27.02
N GLY A 97 -7.96 19.85 25.79
CA GLY A 97 -8.59 20.27 24.54
C GLY A 97 -9.50 19.26 23.86
N GLY A 98 -9.92 18.17 24.53
CA GLY A 98 -10.85 17.18 23.95
C GLY A 98 -10.28 16.46 22.72
N LYS A 99 -8.96 16.24 22.66
CA LYS A 99 -8.32 15.53 21.54
C LYS A 99 -8.11 14.07 21.92
N TYR A 100 -8.42 13.19 20.97
CA TYR A 100 -8.35 11.75 21.12
C TYR A 100 -7.36 11.22 20.09
N PRO A 101 -6.16 10.78 20.49
CA PRO A 101 -5.29 10.03 19.62
C PRO A 101 -5.91 8.72 19.16
N ASP A 102 -5.46 8.25 18.01
CA ASP A 102 -5.78 6.89 17.57
C ASP A 102 -5.25 5.89 18.62
N PHE A 103 -4.02 6.12 19.12
CA PHE A 103 -3.43 5.34 20.22
C PHE A 103 -2.67 6.22 21.21
N LEU A 104 -2.96 6.04 22.51
CA LEU A 104 -2.08 6.43 23.60
C LEU A 104 -1.32 5.18 24.06
N VAL A 105 0.00 5.23 24.02
CA VAL A 105 0.86 4.06 24.22
C VAL A 105 1.71 4.23 25.46
N THR A 106 1.79 3.17 26.26
CA THR A 106 2.64 3.08 27.44
C THR A 106 3.64 1.93 27.28
N ARG A 107 4.92 2.19 27.55
CA ARG A 107 6.01 1.20 27.55
C ARG A 107 6.90 1.42 28.76
N GLY A 108 6.73 0.61 29.81
CA GLY A 108 7.37 0.90 31.09
C GLY A 108 6.89 2.25 31.61
N ASP A 109 7.81 3.18 31.87
CA ASP A 109 7.52 4.55 32.32
C ASP A 109 7.40 5.55 31.17
N GLU A 110 7.61 5.12 29.92
CA GLU A 110 7.48 5.98 28.74
C GLU A 110 6.03 6.00 28.23
N HIS A 111 5.54 7.21 27.94
CA HIS A 111 4.24 7.42 27.29
C HIS A 111 4.42 8.18 25.98
N PHE A 112 3.70 7.77 24.93
CA PHE A 112 3.76 8.44 23.65
C PHE A 112 2.45 8.29 22.86
N VAL A 113 2.25 9.19 21.91
CA VAL A 113 1.07 9.23 21.05
C VAL A 113 1.41 8.63 19.69
N VAL A 114 0.52 7.80 19.16
CA VAL A 114 0.59 7.32 17.77
C VAL A 114 -0.68 7.69 17.02
N GLU A 115 -0.54 8.38 15.89
CA GLU A 115 -1.61 8.61 14.92
C GLU A 115 -1.39 7.73 13.70
N ALA A 116 -2.36 6.89 13.36
CA ALA A 116 -2.32 6.06 12.17
C ALA A 116 -2.97 6.78 10.98
N ILE A 117 -2.31 6.72 9.82
CA ILE A 117 -2.87 7.21 8.56
C ILE A 117 -2.53 6.26 7.42
N TRP A 118 -3.57 5.83 6.71
CA TRP A 118 -3.44 5.11 5.45
C TRP A 118 -3.39 6.11 4.30
N THR A 119 -2.32 6.07 3.50
CA THR A 119 -2.27 6.80 2.23
C THR A 119 -2.72 5.85 1.13
N ALA A 120 -4.00 5.91 0.77
CA ALA A 120 -4.55 5.11 -0.32
C ALA A 120 -3.90 5.49 -1.66
N GLU A 121 -3.88 4.54 -2.60
CA GLU A 121 -3.48 4.83 -3.96
C GLU A 121 -4.46 5.85 -4.53
N ASN A 122 -3.97 7.02 -4.89
CA ASN A 122 -4.74 7.99 -5.67
C ASN A 122 -4.82 7.50 -7.12
N LEU A 123 -5.59 6.44 -7.37
CA LEU A 123 -5.92 5.96 -8.72
C LEU A 123 -6.75 6.97 -9.54
N GLY A 124 -6.90 8.22 -9.08
CA GLY A 124 -7.78 9.21 -9.71
C GLY A 124 -7.48 10.70 -9.45
N ALA A 125 -6.31 11.09 -8.94
CA ALA A 125 -6.05 12.51 -8.60
C ALA A 125 -5.36 13.34 -9.70
N THR A 126 -5.15 12.80 -10.90
CA THR A 126 -4.75 13.60 -12.08
C THR A 126 -5.70 13.30 -13.25
N GLY A 127 -6.68 14.19 -13.44
CA GLY A 127 -7.40 14.40 -14.71
C GLY A 127 -8.01 13.18 -15.43
N SER A 128 -9.33 13.01 -15.31
CA SER A 128 -10.21 12.62 -16.42
C SER A 128 -10.05 11.24 -17.12
N SER A 129 -9.26 10.27 -16.64
CA SER A 129 -8.93 9.08 -17.46
C SER A 129 -8.92 7.71 -16.74
N SER A 130 -9.81 7.47 -15.78
CA SER A 130 -10.03 6.10 -15.25
C SER A 130 -11.08 5.34 -16.05
N LEU A 131 -10.78 4.07 -16.40
CA LEU A 131 -11.76 3.17 -16.99
C LEU A 131 -12.88 2.85 -15.97
N PRO A 132 -14.15 2.73 -16.39
CA PRO A 132 -15.20 2.21 -15.53
C PRO A 132 -14.83 0.79 -15.06
N PRO A 133 -15.09 0.42 -13.79
CA PRO A 133 -14.66 -0.87 -13.24
C PRO A 133 -15.09 -2.09 -14.08
N GLN A 134 -16.31 -2.05 -14.61
CA GLN A 134 -16.84 -3.09 -15.50
C GLN A 134 -16.06 -3.26 -16.82
N VAL A 135 -15.40 -2.21 -17.32
CA VAL A 135 -14.53 -2.29 -18.50
C VAL A 135 -13.18 -2.87 -18.12
N VAL A 136 -12.66 -2.52 -16.93
CA VAL A 136 -11.45 -3.12 -16.36
C VAL A 136 -11.65 -4.62 -16.18
N ASP A 137 -12.74 -5.05 -15.53
CA ASP A 137 -13.10 -6.46 -15.38
C ASP A 137 -13.24 -7.17 -16.72
N ALA A 138 -13.76 -6.47 -17.72
CA ALA A 138 -13.88 -7.05 -19.04
C ALA A 138 -12.51 -7.36 -19.66
N ILE A 139 -11.54 -6.47 -19.50
CA ILE A 139 -10.16 -6.68 -19.96
C ILE A 139 -9.49 -7.79 -19.13
N ASP A 140 -9.66 -7.77 -17.80
CA ASP A 140 -9.03 -8.72 -16.89
C ASP A 140 -9.51 -10.16 -17.09
N CYS A 141 -10.75 -10.34 -17.54
CA CYS A 141 -11.32 -11.64 -17.91
C CYS A 141 -10.92 -12.16 -19.30
N VAL A 142 -10.17 -11.40 -20.11
CA VAL A 142 -9.67 -11.90 -21.42
C VAL A 142 -8.64 -12.99 -21.15
N PRO A 143 -8.72 -14.21 -21.70
CA PRO A 143 -7.68 -15.20 -21.50
C PRO A 143 -6.36 -14.76 -22.14
N SER A 144 -5.30 -14.59 -21.34
CA SER A 144 -3.96 -14.21 -21.82
C SER A 144 -2.86 -15.05 -21.16
N PRO A 145 -2.69 -16.31 -21.60
CA PRO A 145 -1.71 -17.21 -21.00
C PRO A 145 -0.26 -16.78 -21.25
N ASN A 146 0.00 -15.92 -22.25
CA ASN A 146 1.36 -15.59 -22.70
C ASN A 146 1.76 -14.13 -22.45
N PHE A 147 0.80 -13.23 -22.22
CA PHE A 147 1.06 -11.80 -22.10
C PHE A 147 0.36 -11.21 -20.86
N TYR A 148 0.98 -10.20 -20.28
CA TYR A 148 0.28 -9.17 -19.53
C TYR A 148 -0.14 -8.06 -20.50
N VAL A 149 -1.21 -7.35 -20.16
CA VAL A 149 -1.69 -6.20 -20.90
C VAL A 149 -1.53 -4.96 -20.04
N ALA A 150 -0.87 -3.95 -20.57
CA ALA A 150 -0.97 -2.58 -20.10
C ALA A 150 -1.99 -1.84 -20.98
N TYR A 151 -2.69 -0.85 -20.42
CA TYR A 151 -3.64 -0.04 -21.19
C TYR A 151 -3.47 1.45 -20.90
N LYS A 152 -3.88 2.29 -21.84
CA LYS A 152 -3.97 3.73 -21.74
C LYS A 152 -5.34 4.18 -22.26
N VAL A 153 -5.94 5.14 -21.56
CA VAL A 153 -7.20 5.78 -21.99
C VAL A 153 -6.86 7.04 -22.77
N ASP A 154 -7.05 7.02 -24.08
CA ASP A 154 -6.79 8.17 -24.95
C ASP A 154 -8.03 9.07 -25.07
N SER A 155 -9.23 8.49 -25.03
CA SER A 155 -10.49 9.24 -24.93
C SER A 155 -11.59 8.43 -24.22
N VAL A 156 -12.46 9.15 -23.51
CA VAL A 156 -13.61 8.60 -22.77
C VAL A 156 -14.89 8.85 -23.56
N GLY A 157 -15.66 7.80 -23.83
CA GLY A 157 -16.98 7.91 -24.43
C GLY A 157 -18.05 8.30 -23.41
N SER A 158 -19.18 8.82 -23.89
CA SER A 158 -20.30 9.25 -23.03
C SER A 158 -21.16 8.12 -22.45
N THR A 159 -20.97 6.89 -22.94
CA THR A 159 -21.67 5.68 -22.49
C THR A 159 -20.70 4.54 -22.23
N THR A 160 -21.09 3.54 -21.45
CA THR A 160 -20.24 2.35 -21.23
C THR A 160 -20.13 1.54 -22.54
N PRO A 161 -18.91 1.15 -22.95
CA PRO A 161 -18.72 0.42 -24.20
C PRO A 161 -19.20 -1.04 -24.13
N GLN A 162 -19.41 -1.65 -25.30
CA GLN A 162 -19.79 -3.07 -25.38
C GLN A 162 -18.61 -3.98 -25.02
N GLN A 163 -18.54 -4.38 -23.75
CA GLN A 163 -17.47 -5.23 -23.19
C GLN A 163 -17.20 -6.51 -23.98
N ARG A 164 -18.24 -7.12 -24.59
CA ARG A 164 -18.09 -8.35 -25.38
C ARG A 164 -17.22 -8.14 -26.62
N ARG A 165 -17.34 -6.99 -27.29
CA ARG A 165 -16.54 -6.69 -28.49
C ARG A 165 -15.09 -6.42 -28.12
N LEU A 166 -14.87 -5.61 -27.09
CA LEU A 166 -13.55 -5.37 -26.52
C LEU A 166 -12.85 -6.69 -26.17
N LYS A 167 -13.51 -7.59 -25.42
CA LYS A 167 -13.00 -8.92 -25.10
C LYS A 167 -12.59 -9.70 -26.35
N ASN A 168 -13.49 -9.82 -27.33
CA ASN A 168 -13.24 -10.62 -28.53
C ASN A 168 -12.12 -10.07 -29.41
N GLU A 169 -11.97 -8.74 -29.48
CA GLU A 169 -10.89 -8.10 -30.24
C GLU A 169 -9.54 -8.28 -29.52
N LEU A 170 -9.49 -8.04 -28.21
CA LEU A 170 -8.28 -8.22 -27.42
C LEU A 170 -7.82 -9.69 -27.40
N THR A 171 -8.74 -10.65 -27.23
CA THR A 171 -8.42 -12.09 -27.31
C THR A 171 -7.79 -12.44 -28.66
N ARG A 172 -8.37 -11.97 -29.77
CA ARG A 172 -7.87 -12.27 -31.12
C ARG A 172 -6.50 -11.65 -31.35
N TRP A 173 -6.30 -10.41 -30.90
CA TRP A 173 -5.01 -9.74 -31.01
C TRP A 173 -3.93 -10.45 -30.21
N LEU A 174 -4.17 -10.75 -28.92
CA LEU A 174 -3.19 -11.44 -28.08
C LEU A 174 -2.86 -12.85 -28.61
N ALA A 175 -3.85 -13.55 -29.18
CA ALA A 175 -3.63 -14.86 -29.80
C ALA A 175 -2.80 -14.81 -31.09
N SER A 176 -2.69 -13.64 -31.73
CA SER A 176 -1.87 -13.46 -32.93
C SER A 176 -0.38 -13.17 -32.66
N LEU A 177 -0.01 -12.94 -31.39
CA LEU A 177 1.35 -12.59 -31.01
C LEU A 177 2.13 -13.83 -30.56
N ASP A 178 3.39 -13.92 -30.98
CA ASP A 178 4.35 -14.91 -30.47
C ASP A 178 5.15 -14.30 -29.30
N PRO A 179 5.04 -14.84 -28.07
CA PRO A 179 5.71 -14.27 -26.92
C PRO A 179 7.25 -14.34 -26.99
N ASP A 180 7.83 -15.32 -27.70
CA ASP A 180 9.28 -15.41 -27.85
C ASP A 180 9.80 -14.40 -28.86
N GLN A 181 9.06 -14.18 -29.94
CA GLN A 181 9.37 -13.10 -30.88
C GLN A 181 9.30 -11.73 -30.20
N VAL A 182 8.23 -11.47 -29.44
CA VAL A 182 8.05 -10.18 -28.75
C VAL A 182 9.14 -9.95 -27.70
N THR A 183 9.56 -11.00 -26.97
CA THR A 183 10.70 -10.89 -26.03
C THR A 183 11.99 -10.51 -26.76
N ALA A 184 12.31 -11.21 -27.86
CA ALA A 184 13.54 -10.95 -28.62
C ALA A 184 13.55 -9.53 -29.23
N GLU A 185 12.41 -9.07 -29.76
CA GLU A 185 12.26 -7.71 -30.30
C GLU A 185 12.41 -6.64 -29.19
N TYR A 186 11.81 -6.87 -28.02
CA TYR A 186 11.92 -5.95 -26.88
C TYR A 186 13.36 -5.82 -26.36
N GLU A 187 14.11 -6.93 -26.29
CA GLU A 187 15.55 -6.92 -25.94
C GLU A 187 16.39 -6.10 -26.94
N GLN A 188 15.95 -6.04 -28.19
CA GLN A 188 16.53 -5.19 -29.24
C GLN A 188 16.01 -3.75 -29.21
N LYS A 189 15.30 -3.35 -28.13
CA LYS A 189 14.69 -2.04 -27.93
C LYS A 189 13.60 -1.68 -28.95
N VAL A 190 13.00 -2.68 -29.58
CA VAL A 190 11.78 -2.47 -30.37
C VAL A 190 10.61 -2.24 -29.40
N PRO A 191 9.74 -1.24 -29.64
CA PRO A 191 8.56 -1.03 -28.80
C PRO A 191 7.64 -2.25 -28.76
N LEU A 192 6.99 -2.47 -27.61
CA LEU A 192 6.04 -3.57 -27.44
C LEU A 192 4.88 -3.49 -28.45
N PRO A 193 4.31 -4.64 -28.85
CA PRO A 193 3.14 -4.66 -29.71
C PRO A 193 2.00 -3.84 -29.12
N ARG A 194 1.42 -2.97 -29.95
CA ARG A 194 0.33 -2.07 -29.59
C ARG A 194 -0.95 -2.42 -30.32
N HIS A 195 -2.08 -2.25 -29.64
CA HIS A 195 -3.40 -2.33 -30.24
C HIS A 195 -4.28 -1.19 -29.76
N THR A 196 -4.92 -0.49 -30.70
CA THR A 196 -5.84 0.58 -30.37
C THR A 196 -7.27 0.12 -30.66
N TRP A 197 -8.10 0.12 -29.61
CA TRP A 197 -9.51 -0.20 -29.69
C TRP A 197 -10.34 1.09 -29.62
N GLN A 198 -11.36 1.20 -30.48
CA GLN A 198 -12.19 2.40 -30.59
C GLN A 198 -13.67 2.03 -30.78
N GLU A 199 -14.55 2.49 -29.88
CA GLU A 199 -16.00 2.34 -30.01
C GLU A 199 -16.74 3.36 -29.13
N ALA A 200 -17.90 3.87 -29.58
CA ALA A 200 -18.78 4.74 -28.78
C ALA A 200 -18.08 5.96 -28.13
N GLY A 201 -17.11 6.56 -28.84
CA GLY A 201 -16.33 7.71 -28.35
C GLY A 201 -15.14 7.33 -27.44
N TRP A 202 -15.00 6.06 -27.09
CA TRP A 202 -13.81 5.54 -26.40
C TRP A 202 -12.66 5.33 -27.38
N ARG A 203 -11.46 5.60 -26.90
CA ARG A 203 -10.20 5.17 -27.52
C ARG A 203 -9.29 4.66 -26.42
N LEU A 204 -8.96 3.37 -26.51
CA LEU A 204 -8.06 2.70 -25.60
C LEU A 204 -6.87 2.16 -26.38
N SER A 205 -5.67 2.38 -25.87
CA SER A 205 -4.45 1.79 -26.41
C SER A 205 -3.94 0.72 -25.45
N PHE A 206 -3.57 -0.43 -25.99
CA PHE A 206 -3.07 -1.59 -25.25
C PHE A 206 -1.66 -1.92 -25.66
N GLU A 207 -0.84 -2.38 -24.73
CA GLU A 207 0.49 -2.93 -24.96
C GLU A 207 0.57 -4.35 -24.42
N ALA A 208 1.14 -5.26 -25.21
CA ALA A 208 1.33 -6.66 -24.83
C ALA A 208 2.74 -6.86 -24.26
N ILE A 209 2.84 -7.16 -22.97
CA ILE A 209 4.10 -7.43 -22.26
C ILE A 209 4.26 -8.96 -22.15
N PRO A 210 5.29 -9.58 -22.73
CA PRO A 210 5.44 -11.03 -22.69
C PRO A 210 5.67 -11.52 -21.25
N ARG A 211 4.97 -12.59 -20.85
CA ARG A 211 5.24 -13.28 -19.59
C ARG A 211 6.56 -14.04 -19.69
N SER A 212 7.29 -14.10 -18.58
CA SER A 212 8.47 -14.96 -18.49
C SER A 212 8.09 -16.43 -18.77
N PRO A 213 8.97 -17.23 -19.38
CA PRO A 213 8.64 -18.60 -19.83
C PRO A 213 7.98 -19.47 -18.74
N GLY A 214 8.45 -19.41 -17.49
CA GLY A 214 7.87 -20.17 -16.36
C GLY A 214 6.51 -19.67 -15.83
N ARG A 215 5.97 -18.59 -16.41
CA ARG A 215 4.66 -18.00 -16.10
C ARG A 215 3.68 -18.07 -17.29
N ARG A 216 4.07 -18.72 -18.39
CA ARG A 216 3.22 -18.89 -19.58
C ARG A 216 2.28 -20.09 -19.44
N GLY A 217 1.22 -20.12 -20.26
CA GLY A 217 0.34 -21.28 -20.44
C GLY A 217 -0.84 -21.40 -19.48
N GLU A 218 -0.99 -20.49 -18.50
CA GLU A 218 -2.10 -20.52 -17.55
C GLU A 218 -3.22 -19.54 -17.96
N PRO A 219 -4.39 -20.02 -18.44
CA PRO A 219 -5.46 -19.15 -18.92
C PRO A 219 -6.17 -18.38 -17.80
N THR A 220 -6.00 -18.79 -16.55
CA THR A 220 -6.63 -18.21 -15.34
C THR A 220 -5.81 -17.10 -14.70
N SER A 221 -4.62 -16.81 -15.21
CA SER A 221 -3.82 -15.67 -14.75
C SER A 221 -4.47 -14.35 -15.16
N ARG A 222 -4.48 -13.34 -14.27
CA ARG A 222 -5.00 -11.99 -14.57
C ARG A 222 -4.33 -11.42 -15.81
N THR A 223 -5.11 -10.83 -16.71
CA THR A 223 -4.61 -10.33 -18.00
C THR A 223 -4.05 -8.93 -17.92
N ILE A 224 -4.59 -8.07 -17.07
CA ILE A 224 -3.94 -6.80 -16.76
C ILE A 224 -2.76 -7.08 -15.82
N GLY A 225 -1.56 -6.71 -16.25
CA GLY A 225 -0.37 -6.77 -15.40
C GLY A 225 -0.14 -5.47 -14.63
N PHE A 226 -0.51 -4.33 -15.25
CA PHE A 226 -0.28 -2.99 -14.73
C PHE A 226 -1.40 -2.04 -15.18
N HIS A 227 -1.93 -1.23 -14.25
CA HIS A 227 -2.86 -0.15 -14.58
C HIS A 227 -2.09 1.12 -15.01
N PRO A 228 -2.61 1.95 -15.93
CA PRO A 228 -1.96 3.17 -16.41
C PRO A 228 -1.62 4.18 -15.32
N SER A 229 -2.37 4.21 -14.21
CA SER A 229 -2.09 5.07 -13.06
C SER A 229 -0.76 4.75 -12.37
N VAL A 230 -0.23 3.54 -12.53
CA VAL A 230 1.09 3.14 -12.01
C VAL A 230 2.23 3.78 -12.81
N TRP A 231 1.98 4.24 -14.04
CA TRP A 231 2.97 4.89 -14.91
C TRP A 231 3.03 6.42 -14.77
N VAL A 232 2.02 7.06 -14.13
CA VAL A 232 1.85 8.53 -14.14
C VAL A 232 1.72 9.13 -12.74
N ALA A 233 1.77 8.33 -11.69
CA ALA A 233 1.74 8.85 -10.33
C ALA A 233 3.13 9.38 -9.95
N ASP A 234 3.31 10.70 -10.09
CA ASP A 234 4.28 11.45 -9.28
C ASP A 234 3.80 11.38 -7.82
N ASP A 235 4.15 10.27 -7.16
CA ASP A 235 3.70 9.86 -5.82
C ASP A 235 4.64 10.37 -4.71
N SER A 236 5.66 11.15 -5.06
CA SER A 236 6.76 11.66 -4.21
C SER A 236 6.29 12.43 -2.96
N ASP A 237 5.07 12.98 -2.99
CA ASP A 237 4.54 13.87 -1.94
C ASP A 237 3.59 13.20 -0.92
N ARG A 238 3.30 11.91 -1.04
CA ARG A 238 2.25 11.25 -0.23
C ARG A 238 2.52 11.27 1.26
N VAL A 239 3.72 10.85 1.65
CA VAL A 239 4.14 10.82 3.06
C VAL A 239 4.09 12.24 3.63
N LEU A 240 4.62 13.22 2.91
CA LEU A 240 4.61 14.63 3.34
C LEU A 240 3.19 15.15 3.59
N LYS A 241 2.23 14.88 2.69
CA LYS A 241 0.83 15.29 2.85
C LYS A 241 0.17 14.60 4.04
N ALA A 242 0.43 13.30 4.23
CA ALA A 242 -0.13 12.51 5.33
C ALA A 242 0.38 13.02 6.69
N VAL A 243 1.69 13.23 6.81
CA VAL A 243 2.33 13.74 8.03
C VAL A 243 1.88 15.18 8.31
N ARG A 244 1.75 16.06 7.30
CA ARG A 244 1.18 17.41 7.49
C ARG A 244 -0.26 17.38 8.02
N LYS A 245 -1.07 16.43 7.56
CA LYS A 245 -2.48 16.27 8.01
C LYS A 245 -2.56 15.87 9.48
N LYS A 246 -1.78 14.88 9.91
CA LYS A 246 -1.81 14.38 11.31
C LYS A 246 -0.96 15.22 12.26
N GLY A 247 0.20 15.72 11.80
CA GLY A 247 1.16 16.50 12.58
C GLY A 247 0.62 17.81 13.16
N ARG A 248 -0.47 18.35 12.58
CA ARG A 248 -1.15 19.57 13.06
C ARG A 248 -2.26 19.31 14.08
N LYS A 249 -2.55 18.04 14.41
CA LYS A 249 -3.69 17.65 15.26
C LYS A 249 -3.55 18.15 16.68
N TYR A 250 -2.32 18.20 17.19
CA TYR A 250 -2.01 18.57 18.57
C TYR A 250 -1.38 19.96 18.65
N GLY A 251 -1.86 20.72 19.64
CA GLY A 251 -1.28 21.98 20.07
C GLY A 251 -0.02 21.72 20.88
N ASP A 252 -0.01 22.14 22.13
CA ASP A 252 1.05 21.82 23.08
C ASP A 252 0.87 20.38 23.58
N LEU A 253 1.80 19.49 23.24
CA LEU A 253 1.78 18.07 23.60
C LEU A 253 3.10 17.72 24.28
N ALA A 254 3.05 17.42 25.57
CA ALA A 254 4.22 17.07 26.38
C ALA A 254 4.63 15.58 26.26
N LEU A 255 4.24 14.91 25.19
CA LEU A 255 4.52 13.50 24.93
C LEU A 255 5.14 13.36 23.53
N PRO A 256 6.09 12.42 23.34
CA PRO A 256 6.54 12.05 22.00
C PRO A 256 5.35 11.71 21.10
N PHE A 257 5.39 12.18 19.86
CA PHE A 257 4.30 12.02 18.90
C PHE A 257 4.80 11.38 17.61
N ILE A 258 4.32 10.17 17.34
CA ILE A 258 4.63 9.41 16.14
C ILE A 258 3.45 9.43 15.18
N VAL A 259 3.70 9.73 13.91
CA VAL A 259 2.72 9.52 12.83
C VAL A 259 3.06 8.22 12.12
N ALA A 260 2.18 7.22 12.23
CA ALA A 260 2.33 5.92 11.57
C ALA A 260 1.63 5.94 10.20
N VAL A 261 2.43 5.91 9.12
CA VAL A 261 1.99 6.02 7.73
C VAL A 261 2.07 4.65 7.05
N GLY A 262 0.91 4.10 6.69
CA GLY A 262 0.82 2.95 5.80
C GLY A 262 0.85 3.43 4.35
N ASN A 263 1.97 3.19 3.66
CA ASN A 263 2.21 3.68 2.31
C ASN A 263 1.75 2.64 1.27
N SER A 264 0.74 2.94 0.47
CA SER A 264 0.24 2.02 -0.56
C SER A 264 1.02 2.06 -1.88
N ALA A 265 2.14 2.79 -1.97
CA ALA A 265 2.90 2.90 -3.20
C ALA A 265 3.30 1.52 -3.77
N VAL A 266 3.11 1.35 -5.08
CA VAL A 266 3.44 0.12 -5.82
C VAL A 266 4.94 -0.12 -5.87
N PHE A 267 5.72 0.95 -5.95
CA PHE A 267 7.18 0.98 -5.92
C PHE A 267 7.63 2.12 -5.00
N PRO A 268 7.61 1.92 -3.68
CA PRO A 268 8.13 2.93 -2.77
C PRO A 268 9.65 2.96 -2.94
N GLU A 269 10.17 4.13 -3.30
CA GLU A 269 11.60 4.39 -3.21
C GLU A 269 11.89 5.03 -1.86
N ASP A 270 12.90 4.51 -1.17
CA ASP A 270 13.36 5.08 0.10
C ASP A 270 13.62 6.59 -0.05
N GLU A 271 14.18 7.01 -1.18
CA GLU A 271 14.50 8.39 -1.53
C GLU A 271 13.27 9.34 -1.52
N ASP A 272 12.07 8.83 -1.84
CA ASP A 272 10.84 9.63 -1.78
C ASP A 272 10.50 9.97 -0.33
N THR A 273 10.61 9.00 0.58
CA THR A 273 10.33 9.21 2.00
C THR A 273 11.41 10.09 2.64
N GLU A 274 12.67 9.89 2.25
CA GLU A 274 13.80 10.73 2.67
C GLU A 274 13.57 12.20 2.28
N SER A 275 13.22 12.44 1.02
CA SER A 275 12.97 13.79 0.51
C SER A 275 11.73 14.41 1.14
N ALA A 276 10.65 13.64 1.32
CA ALA A 276 9.43 14.09 1.97
C ALA A 276 9.67 14.56 3.43
N LEU A 277 10.54 13.88 4.18
CA LEU A 277 10.73 14.15 5.60
C LEU A 277 11.89 15.11 5.89
N TYR A 278 13.01 14.96 5.20
CA TYR A 278 14.24 15.70 5.43
C TYR A 278 14.57 16.73 4.33
N GLY A 279 13.89 16.66 3.20
CA GLY A 279 14.07 17.55 2.06
C GLY A 279 14.92 16.92 0.97
N THR A 280 14.67 17.39 -0.25
CA THR A 280 15.23 16.85 -1.50
C THR A 280 16.75 16.97 -1.50
N SER A 281 17.45 15.87 -1.80
CA SER A 281 18.90 15.86 -1.98
C SER A 281 19.29 16.66 -3.23
N VAL A 282 20.27 17.55 -3.10
CA VAL A 282 20.76 18.38 -4.21
C VAL A 282 22.28 18.35 -4.27
N GLU A 283 22.81 18.21 -5.48
CA GLU A 283 24.23 18.34 -5.75
C GLU A 283 24.53 19.75 -6.25
N TYR A 284 25.29 20.51 -5.47
CA TYR A 284 25.80 21.82 -5.88
C TYR A 284 27.13 21.63 -6.60
N ALA A 285 27.11 21.83 -7.92
CA ALA A 285 28.33 21.83 -8.72
C ALA A 285 29.10 23.14 -8.55
N HIS A 286 30.36 23.04 -8.13
CA HIS A 286 31.31 24.15 -8.06
C HIS A 286 32.45 23.94 -9.05
N HIS A 287 33.18 25.01 -9.32
CA HIS A 287 34.33 25.03 -10.23
C HIS A 287 35.50 24.14 -9.75
N THR A 288 35.53 23.76 -8.47
CA THR A 288 36.56 22.91 -7.85
C THR A 288 36.06 21.53 -7.41
N GLY A 289 34.81 21.15 -7.71
CA GLY A 289 34.19 19.89 -7.30
C GLY A 289 32.69 20.04 -7.02
N SER A 290 32.01 18.99 -6.57
CA SER A 290 30.61 19.06 -6.14
C SER A 290 30.46 18.92 -4.62
N THR A 291 29.45 19.57 -4.06
CA THR A 291 29.03 19.39 -2.66
C THR A 291 27.58 18.97 -2.60
N PHE A 292 27.25 17.97 -1.80
CA PHE A 292 25.88 17.55 -1.56
C PHE A 292 25.25 18.38 -0.45
N GLY A 293 24.00 18.77 -0.63
CA GLY A 293 23.17 19.40 0.39
C GLY A 293 21.72 18.92 0.30
N ARG A 294 20.85 19.48 1.12
CA ARG A 294 19.42 19.19 1.10
C ARG A 294 18.63 20.49 1.03
N ASN A 295 17.56 20.49 0.23
CA ASN A 295 16.60 21.57 0.21
C ASN A 295 15.81 21.63 1.53
N THR A 296 15.27 22.80 1.85
CA THR A 296 14.40 23.02 3.03
C THR A 296 12.92 22.80 2.68
N ASP A 297 12.62 21.77 1.91
CA ASP A 297 11.28 21.42 1.41
C ASP A 297 10.66 20.21 2.13
N GLY A 298 11.43 19.50 2.95
CA GLY A 298 10.97 18.38 3.76
C GLY A 298 10.07 18.78 4.93
N TYR A 299 9.39 17.81 5.54
CA TYR A 299 8.51 18.05 6.68
C TYR A 299 9.24 18.76 7.83
N TRP A 300 10.35 18.22 8.34
CA TRP A 300 11.06 18.82 9.47
C TRP A 300 11.98 19.98 9.07
N THR A 301 12.42 20.06 7.81
CA THR A 301 13.39 21.06 7.34
C THR A 301 12.74 22.30 6.73
N ALA A 302 11.43 22.28 6.47
CA ALA A 302 10.69 23.46 6.01
C ALA A 302 10.72 24.60 7.04
N ALA A 303 11.56 25.60 6.76
CA ALA A 303 11.86 26.77 7.61
C ALA A 303 10.63 27.59 8.06
N GLN A 304 9.49 27.38 7.42
CA GLN A 304 8.24 28.10 7.65
C GLN A 304 7.43 27.55 8.83
N TYR A 305 7.84 26.42 9.43
CA TYR A 305 7.00 25.68 10.37
C TYR A 305 7.75 25.15 11.61
N GLN A 306 8.00 26.00 12.61
CA GLN A 306 8.42 25.56 13.95
C GLN A 306 7.47 24.50 14.56
N ALA A 307 6.20 24.45 14.13
CA ALA A 307 5.23 23.45 14.60
C ALA A 307 5.55 22.00 14.19
N HIS A 308 6.48 21.77 13.25
CA HIS A 308 6.81 20.42 12.76
C HIS A 308 7.77 19.66 13.69
N SER A 309 8.50 20.34 14.60
CA SER A 309 9.34 19.68 15.62
C SER A 309 8.52 18.86 16.62
N ARG A 310 7.19 19.05 16.67
CA ARG A 310 6.27 18.30 17.54
C ARG A 310 6.12 16.84 17.15
N VAL A 311 6.23 16.51 15.87
CA VAL A 311 6.24 15.11 15.45
C VAL A 311 7.64 14.58 15.73
N SER A 312 7.75 13.77 16.78
CA SER A 312 8.97 13.11 17.25
C SER A 312 9.51 12.12 16.22
N GLY A 313 8.62 11.47 15.48
CA GLY A 313 9.00 10.54 14.43
C GLY A 313 7.85 10.19 13.50
N VAL A 314 8.21 9.66 12.33
CA VAL A 314 7.27 9.14 11.34
C VAL A 314 7.59 7.66 11.16
N LEU A 315 6.64 6.79 11.44
CA LEU A 315 6.80 5.35 11.22
C LEU A 315 6.20 4.98 9.88
N THR A 316 6.99 4.51 8.92
CA THR A 316 6.49 4.09 7.62
C THR A 316 6.49 2.57 7.49
N VAL A 317 5.45 2.04 6.85
CA VAL A 317 5.43 0.67 6.35
C VAL A 317 4.93 0.68 4.92
N ASP A 318 5.68 0.03 4.04
CA ASP A 318 5.35 -0.06 2.64
C ASP A 318 4.41 -1.23 2.35
N ASN A 319 3.32 -0.90 1.67
CA ASN A 319 2.24 -1.77 1.28
C ASN A 319 1.80 -2.74 2.41
N PRO A 320 1.37 -2.26 3.59
CA PRO A 320 0.96 -3.09 4.73
C PRO A 320 -0.46 -3.66 4.55
N ALA A 321 -0.67 -4.36 3.43
CA ALA A 321 -1.85 -5.19 3.25
C ALA A 321 -1.78 -6.42 4.18
N PRO A 322 -2.91 -7.06 4.50
CA PRO A 322 -2.92 -8.20 5.41
C PRO A 322 -1.92 -9.29 5.04
N TRP A 323 -1.73 -9.62 3.77
CA TRP A 323 -0.78 -10.65 3.32
C TRP A 323 0.71 -10.25 3.33
N THR A 324 1.06 -9.04 3.74
CA THR A 324 2.44 -8.53 3.81
C THR A 324 2.89 -8.16 5.22
N TRP A 325 2.02 -8.23 6.23
CA TRP A 325 2.33 -7.79 7.60
C TRP A 325 3.58 -8.40 8.21
N ALA A 326 3.89 -9.67 7.93
CA ALA A 326 5.11 -10.32 8.42
C ALA A 326 6.35 -10.09 7.54
N LYS A 327 6.22 -9.43 6.39
CA LYS A 327 7.24 -9.37 5.32
C LYS A 327 7.95 -8.03 5.22
N LYS A 328 7.38 -6.97 5.79
CA LYS A 328 7.86 -5.59 5.64
C LYS A 328 8.23 -5.04 7.00
N VAL A 329 9.48 -4.60 7.14
CA VAL A 329 9.99 -4.05 8.39
C VAL A 329 9.58 -2.57 8.47
N PRO A 330 8.94 -2.13 9.57
CA PRO A 330 8.66 -0.72 9.78
C PRO A 330 9.94 0.10 9.94
N VAL A 331 9.96 1.30 9.35
CA VAL A 331 11.08 2.24 9.47
C VAL A 331 10.61 3.45 10.26
N LEU A 332 11.25 3.72 11.40
CA LEU A 332 11.04 4.93 12.19
C LEU A 332 12.02 6.02 11.76
N TRP A 333 11.49 7.00 11.07
CA TRP A 333 12.18 8.23 10.70
C TRP A 333 12.13 9.19 11.89
N GLN A 334 13.29 9.63 12.36
CA GLN A 334 13.38 10.46 13.56
C GLN A 334 13.48 11.94 13.21
N SER A 335 12.82 12.78 14.01
CA SER A 335 12.96 14.23 13.91
C SER A 335 14.43 14.65 14.15
N PRO A 336 15.00 15.51 13.29
CA PRO A 336 16.33 16.07 13.52
C PRO A 336 16.30 17.32 14.41
N ALA A 337 15.10 17.81 14.77
CA ALA A 337 14.95 19.08 15.45
C ALA A 337 15.38 18.98 16.94
N PRO A 338 16.25 19.89 17.43
CA PRO A 338 16.77 19.82 18.81
C PRO A 338 15.72 19.96 19.91
N ASP A 339 14.61 20.62 19.60
CA ASP A 339 13.47 20.85 20.49
C ASP A 339 12.41 19.73 20.43
N SER A 340 12.61 18.73 19.58
CA SER A 340 11.71 17.58 19.46
C SER A 340 11.91 16.59 20.60
N LEU A 341 10.81 16.12 21.18
CA LEU A 341 10.87 15.00 22.13
C LEU A 341 11.34 13.74 21.38
N PRO A 342 12.26 12.94 21.93
CA PRO A 342 12.77 11.76 21.24
C PRO A 342 11.68 10.70 21.10
N ALA A 343 11.51 10.15 19.89
CA ALA A 343 10.60 9.05 19.65
C ALA A 343 11.15 7.74 20.26
N PRO A 344 10.34 6.99 21.03
CA PRO A 344 10.71 5.64 21.46
C PRO A 344 11.00 4.73 20.27
N VAL A 345 11.98 3.82 20.41
CA VAL A 345 12.35 2.86 19.36
C VAL A 345 12.00 1.45 19.82
N LEU A 346 11.16 0.75 19.06
CA LEU A 346 10.81 -0.64 19.33
C LEU A 346 11.80 -1.60 18.64
N PRO A 347 12.07 -2.79 19.22
CA PRO A 347 13.08 -3.71 18.69
C PRO A 347 12.83 -4.20 17.26
N THR A 348 11.57 -4.19 16.82
CA THR A 348 11.13 -4.65 15.49
C THR A 348 11.11 -3.54 14.45
N TRP A 349 11.55 -2.32 14.79
CA TRP A 349 11.65 -1.20 13.87
C TRP A 349 13.09 -0.98 13.43
N GLU A 350 13.28 -0.72 12.15
CA GLU A 350 14.46 -0.01 11.68
C GLU A 350 14.36 1.46 12.07
N THR A 351 15.49 2.15 12.17
CA THR A 351 15.50 3.60 12.37
C THR A 351 16.24 4.28 11.24
N ALA A 352 15.80 5.49 10.92
CA ALA A 352 16.47 6.39 10.00
C ALA A 352 16.56 7.77 10.64
N LYS A 353 17.74 8.38 10.60
CA LYS A 353 18.00 9.70 11.18
C LYS A 353 18.89 10.54 10.27
N LEU A 354 18.53 11.81 10.09
CA LEU A 354 19.40 12.78 9.44
C LEU A 354 20.55 13.19 10.39
N VAL A 355 21.78 12.92 9.96
CA VAL A 355 23.03 13.36 10.60
C VAL A 355 23.79 14.20 9.58
N ASP A 356 23.93 15.50 9.88
CA ASP A 356 24.38 16.53 8.95
C ASP A 356 23.54 16.57 7.66
N ILE A 357 24.04 15.98 6.58
CA ILE A 357 23.38 15.89 5.27
C ILE A 357 23.04 14.45 4.87
N ARG A 358 23.47 13.46 5.67
CA ARG A 358 23.35 12.03 5.37
C ARG A 358 22.30 11.39 6.26
N ILE A 359 21.72 10.30 5.75
CA ILE A 359 20.75 9.52 6.51
C ILE A 359 21.46 8.29 7.02
N GLU A 360 21.53 8.18 8.34
CA GLU A 360 22.03 7.01 9.03
C GLU A 360 20.87 6.09 9.33
N ARG A 361 20.99 4.82 8.91
CA ARG A 361 20.01 3.78 9.19
C ARG A 361 20.56 2.77 10.19
N GLN A 362 19.69 2.29 11.07
CA GLN A 362 20.00 1.18 11.97
C GLN A 362 18.99 0.06 11.77
N PRO A 363 19.46 -1.19 11.58
CA PRO A 363 18.56 -2.31 11.35
C PRO A 363 17.74 -2.62 12.62
N ALA A 364 16.56 -3.19 12.43
CA ALA A 364 15.78 -3.75 13.51
C ALA A 364 16.56 -4.85 14.23
N THR A 365 16.44 -4.91 15.55
CA THR A 365 17.13 -5.92 16.37
C THR A 365 16.34 -7.23 16.48
N ARG A 366 15.06 -7.21 16.09
CA ARG A 366 14.18 -8.38 16.01
C ARG A 366 13.36 -8.33 14.73
N PRO A 367 13.00 -9.49 14.15
CA PRO A 367 12.15 -9.51 12.97
C PRO A 367 10.69 -9.19 13.32
N ILE A 368 9.99 -8.49 12.42
CA ILE A 368 8.63 -7.96 12.66
C ILE A 368 7.59 -9.03 13.02
N HIS A 369 7.70 -10.23 12.47
CA HIS A 369 6.77 -11.33 12.73
C HIS A 369 6.71 -11.70 14.23
N THR A 370 7.79 -11.43 14.99
CA THR A 370 7.85 -11.71 16.45
C THR A 370 6.93 -10.80 17.26
N SER A 371 6.78 -9.52 16.89
CA SER A 371 5.82 -8.61 17.55
C SER A 371 4.40 -8.80 17.06
N LEU A 372 4.19 -9.57 15.99
CA LEU A 372 2.85 -9.87 15.45
C LEU A 372 2.34 -11.25 15.87
N SER A 373 3.18 -12.05 16.53
CA SER A 373 2.92 -13.47 16.82
C SER A 373 2.55 -14.28 15.58
N LEU A 374 3.15 -13.92 14.43
CA LEU A 374 2.93 -14.59 13.15
C LEU A 374 4.15 -15.44 12.76
N PRO A 375 3.97 -16.50 11.95
CA PRO A 375 5.09 -17.18 11.31
C PRO A 375 5.93 -16.24 10.44
N GLU A 376 7.24 -16.52 10.34
CA GLU A 376 8.18 -15.71 9.55
C GLU A 376 7.76 -15.55 8.08
N HIS A 377 7.19 -16.61 7.49
CA HIS A 377 6.73 -16.61 6.10
C HIS A 377 5.21 -16.51 5.97
N TRP A 378 4.55 -15.85 6.91
CA TRP A 378 3.09 -15.70 6.89
C TRP A 378 2.61 -14.71 5.81
N PRO A 379 1.44 -14.96 5.17
CA PRO A 379 0.65 -16.20 5.24
C PRO A 379 1.32 -17.34 4.48
N ILE A 380 1.09 -18.58 4.94
CA ILE A 380 1.69 -19.77 4.34
C ILE A 380 0.90 -20.17 3.09
N GLY A 381 1.63 -20.48 2.01
CA GLY A 381 1.08 -20.95 0.73
C GLY A 381 0.84 -19.83 -0.29
N ASP A 382 0.22 -20.19 -1.42
CA ASP A 382 -0.09 -19.24 -2.49
C ASP A 382 -1.49 -18.67 -2.33
N ALA A 383 -1.63 -17.35 -2.49
CA ALA A 383 -2.93 -16.66 -2.50
C ALA A 383 -3.86 -17.15 -3.61
N PHE A 384 -3.26 -17.55 -4.75
CA PHE A 384 -3.95 -18.10 -5.92
C PHE A 384 -3.12 -19.27 -6.46
N PRO A 385 -3.26 -20.48 -5.88
CA PRO A 385 -2.45 -21.63 -6.25
C PRO A 385 -2.76 -22.04 -7.69
N ARG A 386 -1.71 -22.34 -8.46
CA ARG A 386 -1.85 -22.85 -9.83
C ARG A 386 -2.61 -24.18 -9.80
N ARG A 387 -3.62 -24.33 -10.66
CA ARG A 387 -4.21 -25.65 -10.90
C ARG A 387 -3.14 -26.51 -11.58
N ARG A 388 -2.53 -27.45 -10.85
CA ARG A 388 -1.73 -28.50 -11.51
C ARG A 388 -2.68 -29.27 -12.42
N PRO A 389 -2.31 -29.53 -13.69
CA PRO A 389 -3.08 -30.45 -14.51
C PRO A 389 -3.15 -31.78 -13.77
N SER A 390 -4.36 -32.30 -13.61
CA SER A 390 -4.60 -33.64 -13.10
C SER A 390 -3.77 -34.60 -13.95
N THR A 391 -2.74 -35.23 -13.38
CA THR A 391 -2.19 -36.45 -13.96
C THR A 391 -3.29 -37.51 -13.81
N GLU A 392 -4.15 -37.59 -14.83
CA GLU A 392 -4.99 -38.77 -15.03
C GLU A 392 -4.06 -39.98 -15.12
N SER A 393 -4.35 -40.97 -14.28
CA SER A 393 -3.69 -42.28 -14.23
C SER A 393 -4.37 -43.23 -15.22
#